data_AF-A0A516GQQ5-F1
#
_entry.id   AF-A0A516GQQ5-F1
#
_cell.length_a   1.000
_cell.length_b   1.000
_cell.length_c   1.000
_cell.angle_alpha   90.00
_cell.angle_beta   90.00
_cell.angle_gamma   90.00
#
_symmetry.space_group_name_H-M   'P 1'
#
loop_
_entity.id
_entity.type
_entity.pdbx_description
1 polymer ?
#
loop_
_entity_poly.entity_id
_entity_poly.type
_entity_poly.pdbx_seq_one_letter_code
_entity_poly.pdbx_strand_id
1 'polypeptide(L)'
;MNSLVSKLLIIIARKKLETSETEPASLKKVVPMVRTLQVELSHAIKEYIFIAIGVVSAGFGLKGFLLPNRFIDGGATGISLLLENLTGLSLGYLLLLVNLPFIILGARTFNLKFALKSIAAITFLAFVVHNVDYPTITDDKLLISVFGGFFLGFGIGMSMRGGAVIDGTEVLALFLGRKLSMTVGDILLLINIIIFSFGAYILSIETALYAILTYMSAAKTVDFVVDGVEEYVGVTIISEKHEAIRIMVTEELRRACTIYTGKGGYHLEGGAREKDIIYTIVTRLELAKMETEIDKIDKNAFIIMGVVKDIKGGMIKKKPLK
;
A
#
# COMPACT_ATOMS: atom_id res chain seq x y z
N MET A 1 5.82 11.85 -28.34
CA MET A 1 5.70 10.37 -28.35
C MET A 1 6.06 9.86 -29.75
N ASN A 2 6.94 8.87 -29.87
CA ASN A 2 7.50 8.39 -31.15
C ASN A 2 6.41 8.12 -32.20
N SER A 3 6.63 8.57 -33.45
CA SER A 3 5.64 8.47 -34.55
C SER A 3 5.21 7.03 -34.86
N LEU A 4 6.02 6.04 -34.46
CA LEU A 4 5.75 4.61 -34.59
C LEU A 4 4.67 4.11 -33.61
N VAL A 5 4.70 4.55 -32.34
CA VAL A 5 3.73 4.11 -31.32
C VAL A 5 2.34 4.65 -31.65
N SER A 6 2.25 5.91 -32.09
CA SER A 6 0.99 6.50 -32.55
C SER A 6 0.43 5.78 -33.78
N LYS A 7 1.28 5.42 -34.75
CA LYS A 7 0.86 4.65 -35.94
C LYS A 7 0.35 3.26 -35.56
N LEU A 8 1.02 2.57 -34.63
CA LEU A 8 0.59 1.25 -34.16
C LEU A 8 -0.75 1.31 -33.42
N LEU A 9 -0.94 2.30 -32.55
CA LEU A 9 -2.20 2.49 -31.82
C LEU A 9 -3.37 2.83 -32.75
N ILE A 10 -3.13 3.57 -33.83
CA ILE A 10 -4.12 3.83 -34.87
C ILE A 10 -4.52 2.53 -35.58
N ILE A 11 -3.56 1.67 -35.94
CA ILE A 11 -3.83 0.36 -36.56
C ILE A 11 -4.66 -0.53 -35.62
N ILE A 12 -4.30 -0.59 -34.35
CA ILE A 12 -5.01 -1.37 -33.33
C ILE A 12 -6.43 -0.84 -33.13
N ALA A 13 -6.60 0.49 -33.01
CA ALA A 13 -7.90 1.12 -32.87
C ALA A 13 -8.83 0.82 -34.06
N ARG A 14 -8.29 0.88 -35.28
CA ARG A 14 -9.04 0.60 -36.51
C ARG A 14 -9.49 -0.86 -36.57
N LYS A 15 -8.57 -1.79 -36.30
CA LYS A 15 -8.86 -3.23 -36.28
C LYS A 15 -9.92 -3.61 -35.24
N LYS A 16 -9.89 -2.98 -34.06
CA LYS A 16 -10.83 -3.23 -32.96
C LYS A 16 -12.24 -2.66 -33.23
N LEU A 17 -12.33 -1.56 -33.98
CA LEU A 17 -13.60 -1.01 -34.46
C LEU A 17 -14.19 -1.87 -35.59
N GLU A 18 -13.35 -2.32 -36.53
CA GLU A 18 -13.75 -3.19 -37.65
C GLU A 18 -14.18 -4.60 -37.20
N THR A 19 -13.72 -5.09 -36.04
CA THR A 19 -14.20 -6.35 -35.46
C THR A 19 -15.51 -6.21 -34.68
N SER A 20 -15.93 -4.98 -34.38
CA SER A 20 -17.09 -4.71 -33.53
C SER A 20 -18.27 -4.07 -34.27
N GLU A 21 -18.07 -3.57 -35.50
CA GLU A 21 -19.10 -2.95 -36.36
C GLU A 21 -18.96 -3.46 -37.81
N THR A 22 -20.08 -3.60 -38.52
CA THR A 22 -20.17 -4.03 -39.94
C THR A 22 -19.78 -2.95 -40.96
N GLU A 23 -19.53 -1.70 -40.52
CA GLU A 23 -19.14 -0.58 -41.36
C GLU A 23 -17.68 -0.13 -41.12
N PRO A 24 -16.98 0.38 -42.15
CA PRO A 24 -15.59 0.82 -42.03
C PRO A 24 -15.44 1.98 -41.02
N ALA A 25 -14.46 1.86 -40.12
CA ALA A 25 -14.26 2.76 -38.99
C ALA A 25 -14.05 4.23 -39.39
N SER A 26 -15.02 5.09 -39.04
CA SER A 26 -14.95 6.55 -39.22
C SER A 26 -13.87 7.21 -38.35
N LEU A 27 -13.14 8.17 -38.93
CA LEU A 27 -12.10 8.96 -38.25
C LEU A 27 -12.59 9.63 -36.95
N LYS A 28 -13.89 9.99 -36.86
CA LYS A 28 -14.49 10.57 -35.65
C LYS A 28 -14.53 9.60 -34.46
N LYS A 29 -14.57 8.28 -34.69
CA LYS A 29 -14.53 7.24 -33.64
C LYS A 29 -13.10 6.74 -33.36
N VAL A 30 -12.20 6.79 -34.34
CA VAL A 30 -10.81 6.32 -34.21
C VAL A 30 -10.00 7.23 -33.28
N VAL A 31 -10.11 8.56 -33.40
CA VAL A 31 -9.35 9.51 -32.57
C VAL A 31 -9.62 9.35 -31.06
N PRO A 32 -10.88 9.30 -30.57
CA PRO A 32 -11.13 9.06 -29.16
C PRO A 32 -10.68 7.66 -28.70
N MET A 33 -10.83 6.62 -29.53
CA MET A 33 -10.33 5.27 -29.22
C MET A 33 -8.79 5.24 -29.07
N VAL A 34 -8.06 5.92 -29.96
CA VAL A 34 -6.59 6.04 -29.88
C VAL A 34 -6.18 6.78 -28.61
N ARG A 35 -6.91 7.85 -28.23
CA ARG A 35 -6.65 8.57 -26.97
C ARG A 35 -6.86 7.68 -25.76
N THR A 36 -7.92 6.87 -25.72
CA THR A 36 -8.15 5.89 -24.65
C THR A 36 -7.04 4.85 -24.59
N LEU A 37 -6.65 4.27 -25.73
CA LEU A 37 -5.56 3.30 -25.80
C LEU A 37 -4.21 3.89 -25.39
N GLN A 38 -3.95 5.17 -25.70
CA GLN A 38 -2.75 5.89 -25.26
C GLN A 38 -2.72 6.03 -23.73
N VAL A 39 -3.85 6.39 -23.12
CA VAL A 39 -3.98 6.50 -21.66
C VAL A 39 -3.79 5.12 -21.02
N GLU A 40 -4.50 4.09 -21.49
CA GLU A 40 -4.35 2.71 -21.02
C GLU A 40 -2.89 2.21 -21.11
N LEU A 41 -2.21 2.49 -22.22
CA LEU A 41 -0.81 2.13 -22.41
C LEU A 41 0.12 2.87 -21.42
N SER A 42 -0.11 4.17 -21.22
CA SER A 42 0.66 4.95 -20.25
C SER A 42 0.49 4.43 -18.82
N HIS A 43 -0.74 4.06 -18.44
CA HIS A 43 -1.01 3.45 -17.14
C HIS A 43 -0.34 2.09 -17.02
N ALA A 44 -0.47 1.23 -18.05
CA ALA A 44 0.18 -0.08 -18.06
C ALA A 44 1.70 0.02 -17.93
N ILE A 45 2.35 0.93 -18.67
CA ILE A 45 3.80 1.14 -18.56
C ILE A 45 4.18 1.55 -17.12
N LYS A 46 3.45 2.48 -16.52
CA LYS A 46 3.69 2.93 -15.14
C LYS A 46 3.52 1.78 -14.14
N GLU A 47 2.49 0.96 -14.32
CA GLU A 47 2.24 -0.24 -13.50
C GLU A 47 3.38 -1.25 -13.61
N TYR A 48 3.83 -1.57 -14.83
CA TYR A 48 4.95 -2.50 -15.02
C TYR A 48 6.28 -1.95 -14.51
N ILE A 49 6.51 -0.63 -14.58
CA ILE A 49 7.69 0.00 -13.96
C ILE A 49 7.65 -0.16 -12.44
N PHE A 50 6.50 0.05 -11.81
CA PHE A 50 6.36 -0.16 -10.36
C PHE A 50 6.62 -1.61 -9.98
N ILE A 51 6.08 -2.57 -10.74
CA ILE A 51 6.35 -4.01 -10.54
C ILE A 51 7.84 -4.31 -10.69
N ALA A 52 8.49 -3.79 -11.73
CA ALA A 52 9.91 -4.07 -11.98
C ALA A 52 10.81 -3.53 -10.86
N ILE A 53 10.59 -2.28 -10.43
CA ILE A 53 11.31 -1.69 -9.28
C ILE A 53 11.03 -2.50 -8.01
N GLY A 54 9.78 -2.90 -7.81
CA GLY A 54 9.37 -3.69 -6.66
C GLY A 54 10.09 -5.03 -6.59
N VAL A 55 10.10 -5.78 -7.68
CA VAL A 55 10.75 -7.10 -7.79
C VAL A 55 12.27 -7.00 -7.59
N VAL A 56 12.93 -6.01 -8.17
CA VAL A 56 14.38 -5.83 -7.97
C VAL A 56 14.70 -5.51 -6.51
N SER A 57 13.91 -4.63 -5.87
CA SER A 57 14.07 -4.33 -4.44
C SER A 57 13.83 -5.54 -3.55
N ALA A 58 12.76 -6.31 -3.81
CA ALA A 58 12.46 -7.53 -3.09
C ALA A 58 13.58 -8.56 -3.24
N GLY A 59 14.09 -8.76 -4.46
CA GLY A 59 15.23 -9.63 -4.73
C GLY A 59 16.49 -9.21 -3.98
N PHE A 60 16.77 -7.90 -3.92
CA PHE A 60 17.88 -7.35 -3.14
C PHE A 60 17.71 -7.58 -1.63
N GLY A 61 16.53 -7.32 -1.07
CA GLY A 61 16.22 -7.62 0.34
C GLY A 61 16.40 -9.10 0.66
N LEU A 62 15.84 -9.98 -0.19
CA LEU A 62 15.87 -11.42 0.01
C LEU A 62 17.30 -12.00 -0.07
N LYS A 63 18.02 -11.73 -1.17
CA LYS A 63 19.34 -12.34 -1.42
C LYS A 63 20.50 -11.58 -0.80
N GLY A 64 20.39 -10.25 -0.64
CA GLY A 64 21.43 -9.43 -0.01
C GLY A 64 21.42 -9.45 1.52
N PHE A 65 20.26 -9.69 2.16
CA PHE A 65 20.13 -9.69 3.62
C PHE A 65 19.65 -11.02 4.20
N LEU A 66 18.48 -11.53 3.76
CA LEU A 66 17.82 -12.65 4.46
C LEU A 66 18.50 -14.00 4.19
N LEU A 67 18.74 -14.33 2.93
CA LEU A 67 19.23 -15.64 2.51
C LEU A 67 20.60 -16.02 3.08
N PRO A 68 21.63 -15.15 3.03
CA PRO A 68 22.96 -15.50 3.53
C PRO A 68 22.97 -15.94 5.00
N ASN A 69 22.03 -15.39 5.79
CA ASN A 69 21.96 -15.60 7.24
C ASN A 69 20.86 -16.58 7.68
N ARG A 70 20.24 -17.30 6.72
CA ARG A 70 19.10 -18.22 6.96
C ARG A 70 17.93 -17.56 7.71
N PHE A 71 17.70 -16.28 7.43
CA PHE A 71 16.53 -15.59 7.97
C PHE A 71 15.29 -16.02 7.20
N ILE A 72 14.18 -16.08 7.91
CA ILE A 72 12.86 -16.35 7.33
C ILE A 72 12.12 -15.02 7.23
N ASP A 73 11.25 -14.89 6.23
CA ASP A 73 10.23 -13.85 6.11
C ASP A 73 8.84 -14.39 6.49
N GLY A 74 7.82 -13.53 6.50
CA GLY A 74 6.42 -13.96 6.51
C GLY A 74 5.94 -14.53 5.17
N GLY A 75 4.71 -15.01 5.18
CA GLY A 75 3.95 -15.30 3.97
C GLY A 75 4.42 -16.46 3.10
N ALA A 76 4.09 -16.41 1.80
CA ALA A 76 4.45 -17.44 0.83
C ALA A 76 5.98 -17.52 0.65
N THR A 77 6.68 -16.39 0.78
CA THR A 77 8.14 -16.33 0.78
C THR A 77 8.71 -17.07 1.98
N GLY A 78 8.18 -16.85 3.20
CA GLY A 78 8.56 -17.57 4.40
C GLY A 78 8.36 -19.08 4.30
N ILE A 79 7.21 -19.51 3.78
CA ILE A 79 6.94 -20.93 3.50
C ILE A 79 7.96 -21.49 2.51
N SER A 80 8.30 -20.74 1.46
CA SER A 80 9.29 -21.15 0.45
C SER A 80 10.69 -21.29 1.05
N LEU A 81 11.12 -20.36 1.91
CA LEU A 81 12.40 -20.41 2.62
C LEU A 81 12.48 -21.60 3.59
N LEU A 82 11.40 -21.91 4.30
CA LEU A 82 11.33 -23.09 5.16
C LEU A 82 11.45 -24.39 4.35
N LEU A 83 10.75 -24.47 3.21
CA LEU A 83 10.82 -25.63 2.32
C LEU A 83 12.20 -25.78 1.67
N GLU A 84 12.87 -24.69 1.31
CA GLU A 84 14.24 -24.72 0.77
C GLU A 84 15.20 -25.34 1.80
N ASN A 85 15.12 -24.92 3.07
CA ASN A 85 15.96 -25.46 4.14
C ASN A 85 15.70 -26.95 4.40
N LEU A 86 14.48 -27.45 4.17
CA LEU A 86 14.13 -28.86 4.38
C LEU A 86 14.42 -29.76 3.17
N THR A 87 14.23 -29.24 1.95
CA THR A 87 14.27 -30.04 0.72
C THR A 87 15.50 -29.81 -0.15
N GLY A 88 16.21 -28.69 0.06
CA GLY A 88 17.32 -28.26 -0.79
C GLY A 88 16.90 -27.80 -2.20
N LEU A 89 15.60 -27.70 -2.48
CA LEU A 89 15.10 -27.18 -3.75
C LEU A 89 15.38 -25.67 -3.84
N SER A 90 15.82 -25.22 -5.01
CA SER A 90 16.09 -23.80 -5.25
C SER A 90 14.84 -22.95 -4.98
N LEU A 91 15.03 -21.89 -4.19
CA LEU A 91 13.98 -20.96 -3.78
C LEU A 91 13.13 -20.44 -4.92
N GLY A 92 13.72 -20.19 -6.09
CA GLY A 92 12.99 -19.67 -7.25
C GLY A 92 11.84 -20.58 -7.69
N TYR A 93 12.03 -21.90 -7.64
CA TYR A 93 10.97 -22.86 -7.94
C TYR A 93 9.92 -22.92 -6.84
N LEU A 94 10.35 -22.88 -5.59
CA LEU A 94 9.46 -22.90 -4.43
C LEU A 94 8.56 -21.67 -4.39
N LEU A 95 9.10 -20.49 -4.69
CA LEU A 95 8.32 -19.26 -4.80
C LEU A 95 7.18 -19.41 -5.82
N LEU A 96 7.43 -19.99 -6.99
CA LEU A 96 6.38 -20.21 -7.99
C LEU A 96 5.34 -21.25 -7.52
N LEU A 97 5.80 -22.37 -6.98
CA LEU A 97 4.94 -23.47 -6.55
C LEU A 97 4.04 -23.10 -5.38
N VAL A 98 4.61 -22.46 -4.35
CA VAL A 98 3.88 -22.04 -3.14
C VAL A 98 2.89 -20.92 -3.48
N ASN A 99 3.24 -20.01 -4.39
CA ASN A 99 2.35 -18.92 -4.78
C ASN A 99 1.22 -19.33 -5.72
N LEU A 100 1.38 -20.39 -6.51
CA LEU A 100 0.40 -20.85 -7.49
C LEU A 100 -1.04 -20.98 -6.95
N PRO A 101 -1.30 -21.67 -5.82
CA PRO A 101 -2.66 -21.77 -5.27
C PRO A 101 -3.26 -20.40 -4.91
N PHE A 102 -2.44 -19.48 -4.37
CA PHE A 102 -2.89 -18.15 -4.00
C PHE A 102 -3.19 -17.27 -5.22
N ILE A 103 -2.41 -17.40 -6.30
CA ILE A 103 -2.67 -16.69 -7.56
C ILE A 103 -3.97 -17.19 -8.20
N ILE A 104 -4.22 -18.50 -8.19
CA ILE A 104 -5.48 -19.07 -8.69
C ILE A 104 -6.67 -18.49 -7.91
N LEU A 105 -6.53 -18.36 -6.59
CA LEU A 105 -7.52 -17.67 -5.75
C LEU A 105 -7.66 -16.18 -6.14
N GLY A 106 -6.55 -15.51 -6.44
CA GLY A 106 -6.51 -14.11 -6.87
C GLY A 106 -7.22 -13.87 -8.20
N ALA A 107 -7.08 -14.77 -9.16
CA ALA A 107 -7.79 -14.72 -10.44
C ALA A 107 -9.32 -14.73 -10.26
N ARG A 108 -9.80 -15.53 -9.29
CA ARG A 108 -11.22 -15.60 -8.93
C ARG A 108 -11.71 -14.41 -8.10
N THR A 109 -10.82 -13.81 -7.30
CA THR A 109 -11.17 -12.77 -6.31
C THR A 109 -11.11 -11.34 -6.88
N PHE A 110 -10.19 -11.09 -7.83
CA PHE A 110 -9.95 -9.77 -8.42
C PHE A 110 -10.27 -9.74 -9.91
N ASN A 111 -9.38 -10.24 -10.75
CA ASN A 111 -9.57 -10.46 -12.18
C ASN A 111 -8.35 -11.20 -12.76
N LEU A 112 -8.49 -11.69 -14.00
CA LEU A 112 -7.41 -12.39 -14.69
C LEU A 112 -6.17 -11.50 -14.94
N LYS A 113 -6.35 -10.19 -15.17
CA LYS A 113 -5.22 -9.27 -15.41
C LYS A 113 -4.32 -9.15 -14.17
N PHE A 114 -4.90 -9.04 -12.98
CA PHE A 114 -4.19 -9.05 -11.70
C PHE A 114 -3.39 -10.34 -11.54
N ALA A 115 -4.03 -11.50 -11.74
CA ALA A 115 -3.36 -12.79 -11.60
C ALA A 115 -2.18 -12.96 -12.58
N LEU A 116 -2.34 -12.55 -13.84
CA LEU A 116 -1.27 -12.59 -14.83
C LEU A 116 -0.10 -11.66 -14.47
N LYS A 117 -0.39 -10.45 -13.97
CA LYS A 117 0.64 -9.53 -13.48
C LYS A 117 1.38 -10.11 -12.28
N SER A 118 0.68 -10.73 -11.33
CA SER A 118 1.29 -11.36 -10.16
C SER A 118 2.16 -12.56 -10.53
N ILE A 119 1.70 -13.44 -11.44
CA ILE A 119 2.54 -14.53 -11.98
C ILE A 119 3.80 -13.97 -12.62
N ALA A 120 3.67 -12.93 -13.45
CA ALA A 120 4.82 -12.29 -14.10
C ALA A 120 5.78 -11.70 -13.06
N ALA A 121 5.27 -11.02 -12.02
CA ALA A 121 6.07 -10.45 -10.96
C ALA A 121 6.82 -11.52 -10.14
N ILE A 122 6.14 -12.61 -9.76
CA ILE A 122 6.73 -13.71 -8.99
C ILE A 122 7.74 -14.49 -9.84
N THR A 123 7.46 -14.68 -11.14
CA THR A 123 8.41 -15.30 -12.07
C THR A 123 9.64 -14.44 -12.25
N PHE A 124 9.46 -13.12 -12.35
CA PHE A 124 10.58 -12.19 -12.43
C PHE A 124 11.38 -12.16 -11.12
N LEU A 125 10.73 -12.25 -9.96
CA LEU A 125 11.39 -12.37 -8.66
C LEU A 125 12.21 -13.65 -8.56
N ALA A 126 11.63 -14.79 -8.94
CA ALA A 126 12.33 -16.07 -9.00
C ALA A 126 13.55 -16.00 -9.93
N PHE A 127 13.42 -15.34 -11.07
CA PHE A 127 14.54 -15.10 -11.99
C PHE A 127 15.63 -14.23 -11.38
N VAL A 128 15.27 -13.11 -10.72
CA VAL A 128 16.21 -12.20 -10.07
C VAL A 128 16.96 -12.89 -8.94
N VAL A 129 16.25 -13.62 -8.07
CA VAL A 129 16.86 -14.36 -6.96
C VAL A 129 17.83 -15.43 -7.47
N HIS A 130 17.47 -16.12 -8.56
CA HIS A 130 18.31 -17.19 -9.12
C HIS A 130 19.54 -16.65 -9.86
N ASN A 131 19.40 -15.60 -10.69
CA ASN A 131 20.45 -15.19 -11.63
C ASN A 131 21.25 -13.95 -11.21
N VAL A 132 20.71 -13.11 -10.33
CA VAL A 132 21.41 -11.88 -9.91
C VAL A 132 22.18 -12.16 -8.64
N ASP A 133 23.50 -12.04 -8.69
CA ASP A 133 24.34 -12.17 -7.51
C ASP A 133 24.41 -10.83 -6.77
N TYR A 134 23.84 -10.82 -5.57
CA TYR A 134 23.92 -9.71 -4.65
C TYR A 134 25.02 -9.99 -3.62
N PRO A 135 25.87 -9.00 -3.29
CA PRO A 135 26.80 -9.15 -2.20
C PRO A 135 26.04 -9.25 -0.87
N THR A 136 26.56 -10.05 0.06
CA THR A 136 26.09 -10.03 1.44
C THR A 136 26.39 -8.66 2.04
N ILE A 137 25.35 -7.94 2.46
CA ILE A 137 25.48 -6.56 2.91
C ILE A 137 26.00 -6.48 4.35
N THR A 138 25.51 -7.36 5.22
CA THR A 138 25.87 -7.40 6.63
C THR A 138 25.50 -8.76 7.24
N ASP A 139 26.19 -9.12 8.32
CA ASP A 139 25.92 -10.31 9.14
C ASP A 139 25.25 -9.94 10.48
N ASP A 140 25.04 -8.64 10.74
CA ASP A 140 24.34 -8.18 11.94
C ASP A 140 22.84 -8.50 11.83
N LYS A 141 22.38 -9.38 12.71
CA LYS A 141 21.00 -9.90 12.75
C LYS A 141 19.94 -8.80 12.82
N LEU A 142 20.19 -7.71 13.55
CA LEU A 142 19.25 -6.61 13.69
C LEU A 142 19.19 -5.78 12.40
N LEU A 143 20.34 -5.48 11.80
CA LEU A 143 20.40 -4.78 10.52
C LEU A 143 19.74 -5.61 9.40
N ILE A 144 19.95 -6.93 9.39
CA ILE A 144 19.28 -7.85 8.46
C ILE A 144 17.77 -7.76 8.61
N SER A 145 17.25 -7.87 9.85
CA SER A 145 15.80 -7.79 10.08
C SER A 145 15.23 -6.46 9.60
N VAL A 146 15.84 -5.34 9.99
CA VAL A 146 15.29 -4.01 9.70
C VAL A 146 15.40 -3.69 8.21
N PHE A 147 16.60 -3.76 7.63
CA PHE A 147 16.82 -3.36 6.24
C PHE A 147 16.38 -4.41 5.23
N GLY A 148 16.56 -5.70 5.54
CA GLY A 148 16.00 -6.77 4.73
C GLY A 148 14.48 -6.66 4.66
N GLY A 149 13.83 -6.44 5.80
CA GLY A 149 12.39 -6.18 5.87
C GLY A 149 12.00 -4.91 5.10
N PHE A 150 12.77 -3.82 5.22
CA PHE A 150 12.51 -2.59 4.47
C PHE A 150 12.56 -2.78 2.95
N PHE A 151 13.64 -3.35 2.40
CA PHE A 151 13.75 -3.54 0.95
C PHE A 151 12.72 -4.54 0.41
N LEU A 152 12.39 -5.56 1.20
CA LEU A 152 11.35 -6.53 0.87
C LEU A 152 9.97 -5.89 0.90
N GLY A 153 9.62 -5.16 1.97
CA GLY A 153 8.36 -4.43 2.08
C GLY A 153 8.20 -3.32 1.05
N PHE A 154 9.29 -2.63 0.69
CA PHE A 154 9.30 -1.69 -0.43
C PHE A 154 8.99 -2.41 -1.74
N GLY A 155 9.59 -3.59 -1.93
CA GLY A 155 9.36 -4.41 -3.10
C GLY A 155 7.91 -4.88 -3.26
N ILE A 156 7.33 -5.35 -2.14
CA ILE A 156 5.93 -5.74 -2.02
C ILE A 156 5.03 -4.54 -2.32
N GLY A 157 5.20 -3.42 -1.61
CA GLY A 157 4.36 -2.22 -1.75
C GLY A 157 4.41 -1.62 -3.15
N MET A 158 5.58 -1.59 -3.80
CA MET A 158 5.70 -1.12 -5.19
C MET A 158 5.00 -2.06 -6.17
N SER A 159 5.09 -3.38 -5.97
CA SER A 159 4.36 -4.35 -6.79
C SER A 159 2.84 -4.19 -6.65
N MET A 160 2.36 -3.98 -5.42
CA MET A 160 0.95 -3.67 -5.12
C MET A 160 0.48 -2.40 -5.83
N ARG A 161 1.30 -1.35 -5.87
CA ARG A 161 1.01 -0.12 -6.62
C ARG A 161 0.93 -0.33 -8.13
N GLY A 162 1.62 -1.33 -8.66
CA GLY A 162 1.48 -1.76 -10.07
C GLY A 162 0.27 -2.67 -10.32
N GLY A 163 -0.52 -2.98 -9.29
CA GLY A 163 -1.66 -3.88 -9.38
C GLY A 163 -1.26 -5.34 -9.51
N ALA A 164 -0.14 -5.74 -8.89
CA ALA A 164 0.32 -7.11 -8.77
C ALA A 164 0.64 -7.43 -7.31
N VAL A 165 0.83 -8.71 -6.99
CA VAL A 165 1.40 -9.13 -5.70
C VAL A 165 2.58 -10.05 -5.97
N ILE A 166 3.58 -9.98 -5.10
CA ILE A 166 4.73 -10.90 -5.10
C ILE A 166 4.65 -11.91 -3.96
N ASP A 167 3.80 -11.66 -2.96
CA ASP A 167 3.49 -12.58 -1.88
C ASP A 167 2.02 -13.01 -1.94
N GLY A 168 1.78 -14.29 -2.21
CA GLY A 168 0.46 -14.87 -2.41
C GLY A 168 -0.35 -14.95 -1.12
N THR A 169 0.28 -14.98 0.06
CA THR A 169 -0.50 -14.97 1.31
C THR A 169 -1.28 -13.68 1.52
N GLU A 170 -0.88 -12.58 0.87
CA GLU A 170 -1.68 -11.35 0.84
C GLU A 170 -3.00 -11.53 0.11
N VAL A 171 -3.01 -12.29 -0.99
CA VAL A 171 -4.24 -12.63 -1.72
C VAL A 171 -5.16 -13.46 -0.85
N LEU A 172 -4.61 -14.42 -0.10
CA LEU A 172 -5.36 -15.21 0.86
C LEU A 172 -5.95 -14.32 1.95
N ALA A 173 -5.16 -13.42 2.53
CA ALA A 173 -5.61 -12.51 3.58
C ALA A 173 -6.73 -11.58 3.09
N LEU A 174 -6.60 -11.04 1.87
CA LEU A 174 -7.63 -10.22 1.24
C LEU A 174 -8.92 -11.02 0.97
N PHE A 175 -8.80 -12.27 0.54
CA PHE A 175 -9.96 -13.14 0.33
C PHE A 175 -10.68 -13.47 1.64
N LEU A 176 -9.92 -13.85 2.67
CA LEU A 176 -10.47 -14.19 3.99
C LEU A 176 -11.04 -12.97 4.70
N GLY A 177 -10.45 -11.79 4.56
CA GLY A 177 -10.94 -10.54 5.18
C GLY A 177 -12.28 -10.06 4.59
N ARG A 178 -12.66 -10.54 3.39
CA ARG A 178 -14.01 -10.31 2.85
C ARG A 178 -15.06 -11.26 3.42
N LYS A 179 -14.63 -12.41 3.97
CA LYS A 179 -15.52 -13.44 4.53
C LYS A 179 -15.60 -13.39 6.05
N LEU A 180 -14.54 -12.94 6.70
CA LEU A 180 -14.40 -12.84 8.13
C LEU A 180 -14.48 -11.35 8.52
N SER A 181 -15.07 -11.04 9.67
CA SER A 181 -15.11 -9.67 10.21
C SER A 181 -13.76 -9.23 10.81
N MET A 182 -12.65 -9.71 10.24
CA MET A 182 -11.28 -9.43 10.66
C MET A 182 -10.61 -8.51 9.64
N THR A 183 -9.64 -7.71 10.08
CA THR A 183 -8.86 -6.90 9.14
C THR A 183 -7.88 -7.77 8.36
N VAL A 184 -7.46 -7.30 7.17
CA VAL A 184 -6.45 -8.00 6.35
C VAL A 184 -5.15 -8.18 7.13
N GLY A 185 -4.76 -7.17 7.92
CA GLY A 185 -3.59 -7.22 8.80
C GLY A 185 -3.70 -8.30 9.87
N ASP A 186 -4.87 -8.46 10.51
CA ASP A 186 -5.07 -9.51 11.52
C ASP A 186 -4.91 -10.91 10.93
N ILE A 187 -5.40 -11.12 9.71
CA ILE A 187 -5.30 -12.40 9.02
C ILE A 187 -3.85 -12.69 8.61
N LEU A 188 -3.14 -11.68 8.08
CA LEU A 188 -1.70 -11.80 7.78
C LEU A 188 -0.90 -12.15 9.04
N LEU A 189 -1.17 -11.46 10.16
CA LEU A 189 -0.51 -11.73 11.43
C LEU A 189 -0.76 -13.18 11.89
N LEU A 190 -1.99 -13.68 11.78
CA LEU A 190 -2.33 -15.05 12.16
C LEU A 190 -1.58 -16.08 11.29
N ILE A 191 -1.56 -15.89 9.97
CA ILE A 191 -0.80 -16.74 9.04
C ILE A 191 0.69 -16.74 9.42
N ASN A 192 1.24 -15.56 9.72
CA ASN A 192 2.65 -15.43 10.06
C ASN A 192 3.00 -16.00 11.43
N ILE A 193 2.12 -15.92 12.43
CA ILE A 193 2.30 -16.60 13.71
C ILE A 193 2.50 -18.10 13.49
N ILE A 194 1.72 -18.73 12.60
CA ILE A 194 1.87 -20.14 12.26
C ILE A 194 3.23 -20.38 11.60
N ILE A 195 3.58 -19.59 10.58
CA ILE A 195 4.86 -19.72 9.86
C ILE A 195 6.05 -19.57 10.81
N PHE A 196 6.06 -18.56 11.67
CA PHE A 196 7.14 -18.32 12.63
C PHE A 196 7.21 -19.38 13.72
N SER A 197 6.06 -19.96 14.12
CA SER A 197 6.04 -21.10 15.04
C SER A 197 6.74 -22.32 14.43
N PHE A 198 6.49 -22.61 13.14
CA PHE A 198 7.22 -23.64 12.41
C PHE A 198 8.70 -23.29 12.24
N GLY A 199 9.02 -22.03 11.94
CA GLY A 199 10.40 -21.55 11.86
C GLY A 199 11.17 -21.66 13.18
N ALA A 200 10.51 -21.43 14.31
CA ALA A 200 11.09 -21.61 15.64
C ALA A 200 11.43 -23.07 15.93
N TYR A 201 10.56 -23.98 15.47
CA TYR A 201 10.76 -25.43 15.61
C TYR A 201 11.87 -25.96 14.68
N ILE A 202 11.96 -25.47 13.44
CA ILE A 202 12.89 -26.00 12.43
C ILE A 202 14.29 -25.36 12.50
N LEU A 203 14.37 -24.03 12.70
CA LEU A 203 15.64 -23.30 12.67
C LEU A 203 16.13 -22.96 14.08
N SER A 204 15.42 -22.06 14.77
CA SER A 204 15.61 -21.71 16.17
C SER A 204 14.58 -20.66 16.59
N ILE A 205 14.32 -20.56 17.89
CA ILE A 205 13.49 -19.49 18.45
C ILE A 205 14.08 -18.11 18.11
N GLU A 206 15.41 -17.97 18.16
CA GLU A 206 16.09 -16.70 17.87
C GLU A 206 15.83 -16.26 16.42
N THR A 207 15.99 -17.16 15.44
CA THR A 207 15.71 -16.89 14.02
C THR A 207 14.24 -16.50 13.81
N ALA A 208 13.31 -17.13 14.52
CA ALA A 208 11.88 -16.79 14.44
C ALA A 208 11.57 -15.41 15.02
N LEU A 209 12.19 -15.02 16.13
CA LEU A 209 12.04 -13.67 16.70
C LEU A 209 12.57 -12.59 15.74
N TYR A 210 13.70 -12.85 15.09
CA TYR A 210 14.21 -11.97 14.05
C TYR A 210 13.32 -11.95 12.80
N ALA A 211 12.71 -13.06 12.41
CA ALA A 211 11.73 -13.10 11.32
C ALA A 211 10.48 -12.24 11.62
N ILE A 212 10.02 -12.23 12.88
CA ILE A 212 8.95 -11.32 13.33
C ILE A 212 9.38 -9.86 13.16
N LEU A 213 10.61 -9.50 13.55
CA LEU A 213 11.14 -8.14 13.35
C LEU A 213 11.22 -7.77 11.87
N THR A 214 11.70 -8.71 11.03
CA THR A 214 11.75 -8.54 9.57
C THR A 214 10.36 -8.26 9.00
N TYR A 215 9.37 -9.07 9.40
CA TYR A 215 7.99 -8.89 8.96
C TYR A 215 7.39 -7.56 9.45
N MET A 216 7.65 -7.15 10.69
CA MET A 216 7.19 -5.84 11.18
C MET A 216 7.78 -4.69 10.37
N SER A 217 9.07 -4.76 10.02
CA SER A 217 9.72 -3.77 9.16
C SER A 217 9.13 -3.77 7.74
N ALA A 218 8.91 -4.96 7.17
CA ALA A 218 8.30 -5.11 5.86
C ALA A 218 6.87 -4.57 5.83
N ALA A 219 6.02 -4.96 6.77
CA ALA A 219 4.63 -4.50 6.88
C ALA A 219 4.55 -2.97 6.99
N LYS A 220 5.37 -2.36 7.85
CA LYS A 220 5.44 -0.90 7.97
C LYS A 220 5.91 -0.21 6.69
N THR A 221 6.83 -0.83 5.97
CA THR A 221 7.29 -0.30 4.69
C THR A 221 6.22 -0.43 3.60
N VAL A 222 5.46 -1.53 3.57
CA VAL A 222 4.31 -1.70 2.69
C VAL A 222 3.27 -0.63 2.95
N ASP A 223 2.85 -0.45 4.21
CA ASP A 223 1.89 0.59 4.62
C ASP A 223 2.36 1.97 4.12
N PHE A 224 3.63 2.30 4.37
CA PHE A 224 4.23 3.57 3.93
C PHE A 224 4.23 3.75 2.40
N VAL A 225 4.57 2.70 1.65
CA VAL A 225 4.66 2.77 0.18
C VAL A 225 3.28 2.82 -0.47
N VAL A 226 2.34 2.01 0.01
CA VAL A 226 1.00 1.85 -0.56
C VAL A 226 0.08 2.99 -0.12
N ASP A 227 -0.04 3.24 1.18
CA ASP A 227 -0.99 4.19 1.74
C ASP A 227 -0.43 5.60 1.93
N GLY A 228 0.91 5.73 1.91
CA GLY A 228 1.64 6.97 2.10
C GLY A 228 1.82 7.34 3.57
N VAL A 229 2.49 8.48 3.81
CA VAL A 229 2.73 9.04 5.15
C VAL A 229 1.52 9.83 5.69
N GLU A 230 0.54 10.10 4.83
CA GLU A 230 -0.59 10.98 5.15
C GLU A 230 -1.68 10.22 5.91
N GLU A 231 -1.48 10.11 7.22
CA GLU A 231 -2.57 9.87 8.17
C GLU A 231 -3.45 11.12 8.25
N TYR A 232 -4.75 10.94 8.02
CA TYR A 232 -5.73 11.98 8.28
C TYR A 232 -6.06 12.03 9.77
N VAL A 233 -6.01 13.25 10.31
CA VAL A 233 -6.38 13.53 11.69
C VAL A 233 -7.67 14.36 11.65
N GLY A 234 -8.70 13.84 12.30
CA GLY A 234 -9.90 14.60 12.62
C GLY A 234 -9.60 15.48 13.82
N VAL A 235 -9.78 16.78 13.66
CA VAL A 235 -9.47 17.79 14.67
C VAL A 235 -10.76 18.48 15.06
N THR A 236 -11.13 18.31 16.32
CA THR A 236 -12.28 18.99 16.96
C THR A 236 -11.75 20.11 17.83
N ILE A 237 -12.19 21.34 17.59
CA ILE A 237 -11.71 22.54 18.27
C ILE A 237 -12.88 23.19 19.00
N ILE A 238 -12.73 23.38 20.30
CA ILE A 238 -13.71 24.01 21.18
C ILE A 238 -13.08 25.25 21.79
N SER A 239 -13.57 26.43 21.44
CA SER A 239 -13.01 27.71 21.86
C SER A 239 -14.09 28.80 21.88
N GLU A 240 -13.94 29.79 22.77
CA GLU A 240 -14.78 31.01 22.76
C GLU A 240 -14.51 31.88 21.52
N LYS A 241 -13.33 31.75 20.89
CA LYS A 241 -12.95 32.47 19.66
C LYS A 241 -13.18 31.62 18.40
N HIS A 242 -14.22 30.78 18.41
CA HIS A 242 -14.53 29.86 17.32
C HIS A 242 -14.60 30.56 15.95
N GLU A 243 -15.21 31.74 15.86
CA GLU A 243 -15.36 32.45 14.59
C GLU A 243 -14.01 32.82 13.94
N ALA A 244 -13.05 33.31 14.73
CA ALA A 244 -11.71 33.64 14.25
C ALA A 244 -10.95 32.37 13.81
N ILE A 245 -11.08 31.28 14.57
CA ILE A 245 -10.49 29.99 14.23
C ILE A 245 -11.10 29.44 12.94
N ARG A 246 -12.43 29.55 12.76
CA ARG A 246 -13.12 29.12 11.53
C ARG A 246 -12.53 29.83 10.31
N ILE A 247 -12.40 31.16 10.38
CA ILE A 247 -11.84 31.98 9.30
C ILE A 247 -10.40 31.54 9.00
N MET A 248 -9.55 31.39 10.02
CA MET A 248 -8.18 30.91 9.84
C MET A 248 -8.13 29.53 9.15
N VAL A 249 -8.97 28.58 9.58
CA VAL A 249 -9.03 27.23 8.99
C VAL A 249 -9.46 27.29 7.52
N THR A 250 -10.48 28.09 7.20
CA THR A 250 -11.05 28.16 5.85
C THR A 250 -10.23 29.00 4.88
N GLU A 251 -9.67 30.13 5.33
CA GLU A 251 -9.06 31.13 4.47
C GLU A 251 -7.53 30.99 4.43
N GLU A 252 -6.89 30.82 5.59
CA GLU A 252 -5.42 30.74 5.68
C GLU A 252 -4.91 29.33 5.40
N LEU A 253 -5.52 28.32 6.01
CA LEU A 253 -5.16 26.91 5.80
C LEU A 253 -5.86 26.30 4.58
N ARG A 254 -6.85 26.98 4.01
CA ARG A 254 -7.64 26.54 2.86
C ARG A 254 -8.23 25.14 3.08
N ARG A 255 -8.74 24.88 4.29
CA ARG A 255 -9.38 23.62 4.66
C ARG A 255 -10.86 23.80 4.89
N ALA A 256 -11.63 22.81 4.47
CA ALA A 256 -13.03 22.76 4.88
C ALA A 256 -13.13 22.43 6.37
N CYS A 257 -14.10 23.04 7.03
CA CYS A 257 -14.51 22.68 8.37
C CYS A 257 -16.04 22.60 8.44
N THR A 258 -16.52 21.78 9.36
CA THR A 258 -17.94 21.66 9.72
C THR A 258 -18.10 22.27 11.11
N ILE A 259 -19.19 23.01 11.32
CA ILE A 259 -19.54 23.55 12.64
C ILE A 259 -20.60 22.65 13.26
N TYR A 260 -20.35 22.16 14.46
CA TYR A 260 -21.35 21.49 15.29
C TYR A 260 -21.83 22.45 16.37
N THR A 261 -23.14 22.53 16.59
CA THR A 261 -23.69 23.23 17.75
C THR A 261 -23.76 22.27 18.92
N GLY A 262 -22.97 22.54 19.96
CA GLY A 262 -22.93 21.78 21.21
C GLY A 262 -23.47 22.58 22.39
N LYS A 263 -23.67 21.91 23.53
CA LYS A 263 -23.96 22.56 24.82
C LYS A 263 -22.93 22.12 25.85
N GLY A 264 -22.38 23.07 26.60
CA GLY A 264 -21.41 22.78 27.64
C GLY A 264 -22.03 21.96 28.78
N GLY A 265 -21.43 20.82 29.11
CA GLY A 265 -21.88 19.94 30.21
C GLY A 265 -21.31 20.31 31.60
N TYR A 266 -20.25 21.13 31.65
CA TYR A 266 -19.60 21.55 32.89
C TYR A 266 -19.36 23.08 32.85
N HIS A 267 -20.09 23.80 33.69
CA HIS A 267 -19.85 25.20 34.01
C HIS A 267 -20.14 25.39 35.49
N LEU A 268 -19.14 25.90 36.23
CA LEU A 268 -19.26 26.20 37.66
C LEU A 268 -20.26 27.34 37.95
N GLU A 269 -20.59 28.16 36.94
CA GLU A 269 -21.42 29.37 37.09
C GLU A 269 -22.81 29.32 36.42
N GLY A 270 -23.35 28.12 36.20
CA GLY A 270 -24.77 27.97 35.85
C GLY A 270 -25.13 28.27 34.39
N GLY A 271 -25.73 27.26 33.75
CA GLY A 271 -26.30 27.35 32.40
C GLY A 271 -25.47 26.64 31.35
N ALA A 272 -26.08 25.66 30.67
CA ALA A 272 -25.51 25.01 29.50
C ALA A 272 -25.51 26.01 28.32
N ARG A 273 -24.43 26.79 28.19
CA ARG A 273 -24.26 27.70 27.05
C ARG A 273 -24.09 26.89 25.76
N GLU A 274 -24.78 27.33 24.72
CA GLU A 274 -24.54 26.83 23.36
C GLU A 274 -23.12 27.25 22.94
N LYS A 275 -22.39 26.30 22.37
CA LYS A 275 -21.02 26.47 21.92
C LYS A 275 -20.89 25.89 20.52
N ASP A 276 -20.30 26.67 19.63
CA ASP A 276 -19.92 26.18 18.32
C ASP A 276 -18.59 25.42 18.42
N ILE A 277 -18.59 24.21 17.89
CA ILE A 277 -17.47 23.29 17.87
C ILE A 277 -17.04 23.14 16.42
N ILE A 278 -15.76 23.41 16.13
CA ILE A 278 -15.22 23.30 14.78
C ILE A 278 -14.67 21.89 14.61
N TYR A 279 -15.08 21.21 13.55
CA TYR A 279 -14.51 19.94 13.15
C TYR A 279 -13.89 20.05 11.76
N THR A 280 -12.64 19.66 11.63
CA THR A 280 -11.92 19.65 10.36
C THR A 280 -11.08 18.39 10.23
N ILE A 281 -10.71 18.05 9.00
CA ILE A 281 -9.82 16.92 8.70
C ILE A 281 -8.58 17.48 8.02
N VAL A 282 -7.44 17.23 8.62
CA VAL A 282 -6.13 17.65 8.13
C VAL A 282 -5.18 16.47 8.02
N THR A 283 -4.09 16.63 7.28
CA THR A 283 -3.00 15.65 7.32
C THR A 283 -2.14 15.86 8.57
N ARG A 284 -1.44 14.81 9.02
CA ARG A 284 -0.49 14.91 10.13
C ARG A 284 0.59 15.99 9.93
N LEU A 285 0.97 16.27 8.68
CA LEU A 285 1.93 17.34 8.33
C LEU A 285 1.34 18.75 8.50
N GLU A 286 0.03 18.89 8.34
CA GLU A 286 -0.70 20.16 8.48
C GLU A 286 -1.04 20.47 9.94
N LEU A 287 -1.14 19.44 10.79
CA LEU A 287 -1.54 19.54 12.19
C LEU A 287 -0.65 20.51 12.98
N ALA A 288 0.67 20.37 12.89
CA ALA A 288 1.60 21.23 13.64
C ALA A 288 1.44 22.72 13.29
N LYS A 289 1.18 23.02 12.00
CA LYS A 289 0.91 24.39 11.56
C LYS A 289 -0.44 24.88 12.10
N MET A 290 -1.47 24.04 12.04
CA MET A 290 -2.81 24.36 12.55
C MET A 290 -2.80 24.66 14.05
N GLU A 291 -2.16 23.84 14.87
CA GLU A 291 -2.00 24.08 16.31
C GLU A 291 -1.32 25.43 16.58
N THR A 292 -0.25 25.72 15.84
CA THR A 292 0.48 27.00 15.96
C THR A 292 -0.43 28.20 15.66
N GLU A 293 -1.26 28.13 14.61
CA GLU A 293 -2.20 29.22 14.28
C GLU A 293 -3.36 29.31 15.28
N ILE A 294 -3.87 28.18 15.79
CA ILE A 294 -4.89 28.18 16.84
C ILE A 294 -4.36 28.82 18.11
N ASP A 295 -3.15 28.49 18.55
CA ASP A 295 -2.53 29.05 19.75
C ASP A 295 -2.31 30.57 19.68
N LYS A 296 -2.06 31.10 18.47
CA LYS A 296 -1.99 32.56 18.26
C LYS A 296 -3.34 33.25 18.48
N ILE A 297 -4.44 32.56 18.14
CA ILE A 297 -5.80 33.08 18.28
C ILE A 297 -6.28 32.88 19.71
N ASP A 298 -6.23 31.66 20.22
CA ASP A 298 -6.69 31.26 21.54
C ASP A 298 -5.85 30.11 22.13
N LYS A 299 -4.94 30.45 23.05
CA LYS A 299 -4.16 29.47 23.83
C LYS A 299 -5.00 28.59 24.76
N ASN A 300 -6.24 28.97 25.05
CA ASN A 300 -7.13 28.19 25.91
C ASN A 300 -8.10 27.30 25.09
N ALA A 301 -7.92 27.22 23.76
CA ALA A 301 -8.72 26.35 22.92
C ALA A 301 -8.53 24.88 23.33
N PHE A 302 -9.64 24.16 23.48
CA PHE A 302 -9.61 22.73 23.75
C PHE A 302 -9.68 21.96 22.43
N ILE A 303 -8.61 21.24 22.12
CA ILE A 303 -8.44 20.52 20.84
C ILE A 303 -8.48 19.01 21.12
N ILE A 304 -9.34 18.29 20.41
CA ILE A 304 -9.42 16.84 20.44
C ILE A 304 -8.98 16.32 19.06
N MET A 305 -8.06 15.35 19.06
CA MET A 305 -7.56 14.71 17.86
C MET A 305 -7.99 13.26 17.80
N GLY A 306 -8.48 12.83 16.63
CA GLY A 306 -8.85 11.44 16.36
C GLY A 306 -8.26 10.96 15.04
N VAL A 307 -7.82 9.71 15.00
CA VAL A 307 -7.34 9.07 13.76
C VAL A 307 -8.53 8.80 12.85
N VAL A 308 -8.49 9.32 11.63
CA VAL A 308 -9.51 9.07 10.60
C VAL A 308 -8.96 8.02 9.63
N LYS A 309 -9.49 6.79 9.72
CA LYS A 309 -9.00 5.64 8.92
C LYS A 309 -9.29 5.78 7.43
N ASP A 310 -10.45 6.31 7.05
CA ASP A 310 -10.83 6.47 5.64
C ASP A 310 -11.76 7.67 5.45
N ILE A 311 -11.70 8.29 4.27
CA ILE A 311 -12.50 9.45 3.88
C ILE A 311 -13.03 9.30 2.44
N LYS A 312 -14.26 9.75 2.20
CA LYS A 312 -14.88 9.73 0.86
C LYS A 312 -15.62 11.04 0.58
N GLY A 313 -15.19 11.76 -0.45
CA GLY A 313 -15.75 13.08 -0.82
C GLY A 313 -15.06 14.26 -0.12
N GLY A 314 -15.67 15.46 -0.20
CA GLY A 314 -15.21 16.68 0.48
C GLY A 314 -14.15 17.52 -0.27
N MET A 315 -13.90 18.73 0.25
CA MET A 315 -12.83 19.65 -0.17
C MET A 315 -11.51 19.35 0.57
N ILE A 316 -11.06 18.10 0.49
CA ILE A 316 -9.76 17.68 1.02
C ILE A 316 -8.85 17.45 -0.18
N LYS A 317 -7.59 17.87 -0.07
CA LYS A 317 -6.57 17.62 -1.10
C LYS A 317 -6.58 16.12 -1.41
N LYS A 318 -7.06 15.74 -2.59
CA LYS A 318 -7.12 14.32 -2.99
C LYS A 318 -5.71 13.75 -2.83
N LYS A 319 -5.59 12.58 -2.18
CA LYS A 319 -4.34 11.80 -2.20
C LYS A 319 -3.83 11.83 -3.65
N PRO A 320 -2.56 12.20 -3.90
CA PRO A 320 -2.06 12.43 -5.26
C PRO A 320 -2.09 11.19 -6.17
N LEU A 321 -2.59 10.05 -5.69
CA LEU A 321 -2.53 8.75 -6.34
C LEU A 321 -3.82 7.95 -6.04
N LYS A 322 -4.87 8.18 -6.82
CA LYS A 322 -5.90 7.17 -7.11
C LYS A 322 -5.96 7.01 -8.63
#